data_AF-A0A7V3Y1Q7-F1
#
_entry.id   AF-A0A7V3Y1Q7-F1
#
_cell.length_a   1.000
_cell.length_b   1.000
_cell.length_c   1.000
_cell.angle_alpha   90.00
_cell.angle_beta   90.00
_cell.angle_gamma   90.00
#
_symmetry.space_group_name_H-M   'P 1'
#
loop_
_entity.id
_entity.type
_entity.pdbx_description
1 polymer ?
#
loop_
_entity_poly.entity_id
_entity_poly.type
_entity_poly.pdbx_seq_one_letter_code
_entity_poly.pdbx_strand_id
1 'polypeptide(L)' 'MIYKFKTFEEAQKALWNSEPNEEYYKQIKALFTMAFTINPPQCKHGIFAFKTIEESNEFRFKEQIENAMKKL' A
#
# COMPACT_ATOMS: atom_id res chain seq x y z
N MET A 1 -20.24 10.52 10.48
CA MET A 1 -20.28 11.97 10.20
C MET A 1 -20.58 12.13 8.71
N ILE A 2 -21.69 12.78 8.35
CA ILE A 2 -22.11 12.95 6.95
C ILE A 2 -21.72 14.37 6.52
N TYR A 3 -20.88 14.48 5.50
CA TYR A 3 -20.48 15.77 4.92
C TYR A 3 -21.45 16.17 3.81
N LYS A 4 -21.88 17.44 3.80
CA LYS A 4 -22.73 18.02 2.75
C LYS A 4 -21.93 19.10 2.03
N PHE A 5 -21.86 18.99 0.71
CA PHE A 5 -21.17 19.95 -0.16
C PHE A 5 -22.19 20.66 -1.04
N LYS A 6 -21.90 21.92 -1.42
CA LYS A 6 -22.81 22.70 -2.28
C LYS A 6 -22.51 22.49 -3.76
N THR A 7 -21.26 22.14 -4.09
CA THR A 7 -20.81 21.93 -5.47
C THR A 7 -20.04 20.62 -5.62
N PHE A 8 -19.96 20.14 -6.86
CA PHE A 8 -19.15 18.97 -7.20
C PHE A 8 -17.65 19.23 -6.98
N GLU A 9 -17.15 20.42 -7.32
CA GLU A 9 -15.77 20.82 -7.08
C GLU A 9 -15.37 20.69 -5.60
N GLU A 10 -16.23 21.14 -4.68
CA GLU A 10 -15.99 21.04 -3.23
C GLU A 10 -15.91 19.58 -2.78
N ALA A 11 -16.83 18.73 -3.25
CA ALA A 11 -16.82 17.31 -2.94
C ALA A 11 -15.57 16.61 -3.49
N GLN A 12 -15.16 16.97 -4.71
CA GLN A 12 -13.96 16.43 -5.35
C GLN A 12 -12.69 16.78 -4.56
N LYS A 13 -12.56 18.02 -4.11
CA LYS A 13 -11.42 18.45 -3.29
C LYS A 13 -11.40 17.78 -1.92
N ALA A 14 -12.57 17.50 -1.33
CA ALA A 14 -12.69 16.86 -0.04
C ALA A 14 -12.41 15.35 -0.06
N LEU A 15 -12.47 14.71 -1.24
CA LEU A 15 -12.23 13.27 -1.41
C LEU A 15 -10.78 12.86 -1.10
N TRP A 16 -9.82 13.74 -1.36
CA TRP A 16 -8.39 13.45 -1.25
C TRP A 16 -7.67 14.55 -0.48
N ASN A 17 -6.81 14.16 0.46
CA ASN A 17 -5.88 15.11 1.05
C ASN A 17 -4.80 15.48 0.02
N SER A 18 -4.89 16.70 -0.53
CA SER A 18 -3.95 17.19 -1.55
C SER A 18 -2.60 17.61 -0.97
N GLU A 19 -2.51 17.81 0.34
CA GLU A 19 -1.30 18.22 1.06
C GLU A 19 -1.07 17.28 2.26
N PRO A 20 -0.70 16.01 2.01
CA PRO A 20 -0.51 15.05 3.09
C PRO A 20 0.72 15.41 3.92
N ASN A 21 0.51 15.48 5.24
CA ASN A 21 1.57 15.67 6.22
C ASN A 21 1.85 14.37 7.00
N GLU A 22 2.82 14.41 7.90
CA GLU A 22 3.20 13.24 8.71
C GLU A 22 2.02 12.66 9.50
N GLU A 23 1.17 13.52 10.08
CA GLU A 23 0.02 13.10 10.87
C GLU A 23 -1.04 12.39 10.03
N TYR A 24 -1.30 12.88 8.82
CA TYR A 24 -2.17 12.21 7.86
C TYR A 24 -1.69 10.78 7.58
N TYR A 25 -0.39 10.60 7.33
CA TYR A 25 0.16 9.26 7.10
C TYR A 25 0.10 8.35 8.33
N LYS A 26 0.24 8.89 9.56
CA LYS A 26 0.02 8.12 10.79
C LYS A 26 -1.42 7.59 10.88
N GLN A 27 -2.41 8.42 10.56
CA GLN A 27 -3.82 8.02 10.55
C GLN A 27 -4.10 6.94 9.49
N ILE A 28 -3.59 7.12 8.28
CA ILE A 28 -3.71 6.13 7.20
C ILE A 28 -3.07 4.79 7.62
N LYS A 29 -1.87 4.82 8.20
CA LYS A 29 -1.20 3.62 8.71
C LYS A 29 -2.05 2.90 9.77
N ALA A 30 -2.62 3.64 10.71
CA ALA A 30 -3.49 3.06 11.75
C ALA A 30 -4.74 2.40 11.14
N LEU A 31 -5.38 3.06 10.17
CA LEU A 31 -6.54 2.53 9.45
C LEU A 31 -6.21 1.20 8.75
N PHE A 32 -5.14 1.15 7.97
CA PHE A 32 -4.74 -0.07 7.25
C PHE A 32 -4.31 -1.19 8.21
N THR A 33 -3.64 -0.85 9.32
CA THR A 33 -3.27 -1.84 10.35
C THR A 33 -4.51 -2.51 10.95
N MET A 34 -5.52 -1.71 11.29
CA MET A 34 -6.79 -2.21 11.80
C MET A 34 -7.53 -3.03 10.73
N ALA A 35 -7.63 -2.52 9.51
CA ALA A 35 -8.32 -3.18 8.41
C ALA A 35 -7.70 -4.56 8.10
N PHE A 36 -6.37 -4.65 8.05
CA PHE A 36 -5.67 -5.91 7.80
C PHE A 36 -5.75 -6.88 8.98
N THR A 37 -6.00 -6.40 10.19
CA THR A 37 -6.29 -7.26 11.35
C THR A 37 -7.67 -7.91 11.21
N ILE A 38 -8.67 -7.16 10.72
CA ILE A 38 -10.05 -7.65 10.55
C ILE A 38 -10.17 -8.55 9.31
N ASN A 39 -9.58 -8.13 8.21
CA ASN A 39 -9.58 -8.86 6.95
C ASN A 39 -8.17 -8.87 6.36
N PRO A 40 -7.36 -9.88 6.70
CA PRO A 40 -6.02 -10.00 6.18
C PRO A 40 -6.02 -9.98 4.65
N PRO A 41 -5.17 -9.16 4.00
CA PRO A 41 -5.12 -9.10 2.56
C PRO A 41 -4.71 -10.45 1.99
N GLN A 42 -5.47 -10.98 1.04
CA GLN A 42 -5.03 -12.10 0.23
C GLN A 42 -4.04 -11.58 -0.81
N CYS A 43 -2.77 -11.51 -0.44
CA CYS A 43 -1.71 -11.18 -1.38
C CYS A 43 -1.68 -12.25 -2.48
N LYS A 44 -1.97 -11.86 -3.72
CA LYS A 44 -1.87 -12.76 -4.87
C LYS A 44 -0.43 -13.24 -5.02
N HIS A 45 -0.27 -14.45 -5.52
CA HIS A 45 1.03 -15.01 -5.85
C HIS A 45 1.82 -14.04 -6.75
N GLY A 46 3.07 -13.74 -6.37
CA GLY A 46 3.92 -12.77 -7.06
C GLY A 46 3.89 -11.35 -6.48
N ILE A 47 3.05 -11.05 -5.49
CA ILE A 47 3.09 -9.76 -4.78
C ILE A 47 3.78 -9.95 -3.43
N PHE A 48 4.91 -9.28 -3.25
CA PHE A 48 5.73 -9.34 -2.05
C PHE A 48 5.90 -7.94 -1.44
N ALA A 49 5.77 -7.86 -0.12
CA ALA A 49 5.96 -6.61 0.61
C ALA A 49 7.36 -6.56 1.23
N PHE A 50 8.08 -5.46 1.02
CA PHE A 50 9.42 -5.21 1.55
C PHE A 50 9.43 -3.90 2.32
N LYS A 51 10.28 -3.79 3.34
CA LYS A 51 10.42 -2.56 4.13
C LYS A 51 11.33 -1.56 3.42
N THR A 52 12.32 -2.04 2.67
CA THR A 52 13.25 -1.21 1.92
C THR A 52 13.40 -1.68 0.47
N ILE A 53 13.98 -0.80 -0.36
CA ILE A 53 14.27 -1.09 -1.77
C ILE A 53 15.35 -2.18 -1.88
N GLU A 54 16.31 -2.19 -0.95
CA GLU A 54 17.39 -3.16 -0.89
C GLU A 54 16.83 -4.57 -0.65
N GLU A 55 15.93 -4.74 0.32
CA GLU A 55 15.25 -6.02 0.58
C GLU A 55 14.51 -6.52 -0.67
N SER A 56 13.83 -5.62 -1.40
CA SER A 56 13.14 -5.96 -2.64
C SER A 56 14.11 -6.41 -3.74
N ASN A 57 15.27 -5.77 -3.85
CA ASN A 57 16.27 -6.11 -4.85
C ASN A 57 16.93 -7.46 -4.57
N GLU A 58 17.25 -7.74 -3.31
CA GLU A 58 17.79 -9.02 -2.88
C GLU A 58 16.83 -10.17 -3.17
N PHE A 59 15.54 -9.98 -2.86
CA PHE A 59 14.51 -10.96 -3.16
C PHE A 59 14.44 -11.25 -4.66
N ARG A 60 14.39 -10.21 -5.49
CA ARG A 60 14.35 -10.35 -6.95
C ARG A 60 15.56 -11.11 -7.48
N PHE A 61 16.75 -10.82 -6.96
CA PHE A 61 17.98 -11.48 -7.38
C PHE A 61 17.96 -12.98 -7.04
N LYS A 62 17.49 -13.35 -5.84
CA LYS A 62 17.33 -14.75 -5.44
C LYS A 62 16.34 -15.49 -6.35
N GLU A 63 15.18 -14.89 -6.63
CA GLU A 63 14.20 -15.48 -7.56
C GLU A 63 14.80 -15.72 -8.95
N GLN A 64 15.60 -14.79 -9.46
CA GLN A 64 16.25 -14.93 -10.77
C GLN A 64 17.24 -16.11 -10.80
N ILE A 65 18.04 -16.28 -9.75
CA ILE A 65 18.97 -17.41 -9.62
C ILE A 65 18.21 -18.73 -9.53
N GLU A 66 17.21 -18.83 -8.66
CA GLU A 66 16.42 -20.05 -8.50
C GLU A 66 15.73 -20.47 -9.80
N ASN A 67 15.18 -19.50 -10.54
CA ASN A 67 14.56 -19.76 -11.83
C ASN A 67 15.57 -20.16 -12.91
N ALA A 68 16.80 -19.67 -12.86
CA ALA A 68 17.88 -20.10 -13.74
C ALA A 68 18.34 -21.53 -13.42
N MET A 69 18.46 -21.87 -12.13
CA MET A 69 18.83 -23.22 -11.67
C MET A 69 17.78 -24.27 -12.01
N LYS A 70 16.49 -23.94 -11.94
CA LYS A 70 15.39 -24.86 -12.32
C LYS A 70 15.32 -25.17 -13.83
N LYS A 71 16.00 -24.38 -14.66
CA LYS A 71 16.00 -24.53 -16.13
C LYS A 71 17.21 -25.32 -16.66
N LEU A 72 18.16 -25.67 -15.80
CA LEU A 72 19.29 -26.57 -16.07
C LEU A 72 18.90 -28.01 -15.71
#